data_AF-A0A257K7H2-F1
#
_entry.id   AF-A0A257K7H2-F1
#
_cell.length_a   1.000
_cell.length_b   1.000
_cell.length_c   1.000
_cell.angle_alpha   90.00
_cell.angle_beta   90.00
_cell.angle_gamma   90.00
#
_symmetry.space_group_name_H-M   'P 1'
#
loop_
_entity.id
_entity.type
_entity.pdbx_description
1 polymer ?
#
loop_
_entity_poly.entity_id
_entity_poly.type
_entity_poly.pdbx_seq_one_letter_code
_entity_poly.pdbx_strand_id
1 'polypeptide(L)' 'MEAVQLNIKLSLNQLLEAVKQLSPKDRLKLHDAIWNDETDIPIEHQQIVLDSMSKASKNPDRLLNWDAISNEL' A
#
# COMPACT_ATOMS: atom_id res chain seq x y z
N MET A 1 20.12 -21.42 5.25
CA MET A 1 20.05 -19.96 5.50
C MET A 1 20.23 -19.78 6.99
N GLU A 2 21.35 -19.17 7.41
CA GLU A 2 21.58 -18.91 8.83
C GLU A 2 20.61 -17.83 9.30
N ALA A 3 19.78 -18.18 10.28
CA ALA A 3 18.83 -17.24 10.88
C ALA A 3 19.61 -16.28 11.80
N VAL A 4 19.82 -15.04 11.35
CA VAL A 4 20.40 -13.99 12.19
C VAL A 4 19.35 -13.59 13.23
N GLN A 5 19.47 -14.11 14.45
CA GLN A 5 18.72 -13.60 15.58
C GLN A 5 19.32 -12.26 16.01
N LEU A 6 18.70 -11.17 15.55
CA LEU A 6 19.05 -9.82 16.00
C LEU A 6 18.51 -9.63 17.42
N ASN A 7 19.33 -9.91 18.43
CA ASN A 7 19.02 -9.63 19.83
C ASN A 7 19.25 -8.13 20.16
N ILE A 8 18.69 -7.25 19.33
CA ILE A 8 18.87 -5.80 19.39
C ILE A 8 17.52 -5.16 19.69
N LYS A 9 17.45 -4.35 20.76
CA LYS A 9 16.28 -3.51 21.01
C LYS A 9 16.25 -2.38 19.99
N LEU A 10 15.51 -2.56 18.90
CA LEU A 10 15.27 -1.53 17.90
C LEU A 10 13.97 -0.79 18.21
N SER A 11 14.01 0.54 18.18
CA SER A 11 12.81 1.37 18.13
C SER A 11 12.17 1.31 16.74
N LEU A 12 10.86 1.58 16.66
CA LEU A 12 10.15 1.66 15.37
C LEU A 12 10.82 2.65 14.41
N ASN A 13 11.29 3.79 14.92
CA ASN A 13 11.97 4.80 14.11
C ASN A 13 13.27 4.24 13.49
N GLN A 14 14.05 3.46 14.23
CA GLN A 14 15.27 2.85 13.70
C GLN A 14 14.96 1.78 12.63
N LEU A 15 13.87 1.02 12.81
CA LEU A 15 13.38 0.10 11.79
C LEU A 15 12.98 0.84 10.51
N LEU A 16 12.22 1.93 10.64
CA LEU A 16 11.80 2.73 9.49
C LEU A 16 13.00 3.34 8.74
N GLU A 17 14.00 3.84 9.45
CA GLU A 17 15.23 4.35 8.82
C GLU A 17 16.02 3.24 8.10
N ALA A 18 16.11 2.05 8.70
CA ALA A 18 16.72 0.90 8.03
C ALA A 18 15.97 0.52 6.73
N VAL A 19 14.64 0.51 6.76
CA VAL A 19 13.80 0.22 5.58
C VAL A 19 14.01 1.26 4.47
N LYS A 20 14.16 2.55 4.82
CA LYS A 20 14.43 3.61 3.83
C LYS A 20 15.79 3.44 3.13
N GLN A 21 16.77 2.86 3.81
CA GLN A 21 18.12 2.62 3.27
C GLN A 21 18.19 1.38 2.37
N LEU A 22 17.17 0.52 2.37
CA LEU A 22 17.12 -0.66 1.50
C LEU A 22 17.05 -0.26 0.01
N SER A 23 17.58 -1.14 -0.83
CA SER A 23 17.42 -1.01 -2.28
C SER A 23 15.93 -1.11 -2.67
N PRO A 24 15.49 -0.53 -3.79
CA PRO A 24 14.10 -0.66 -4.26
C PRO A 24 13.65 -2.12 -4.36
N LYS A 25 14.54 -3.01 -4.82
CA LYS A 25 14.27 -4.45 -4.97
C LYS A 25 14.02 -5.13 -3.63
N ASP A 26 14.78 -4.78 -2.60
CA ASP A 26 14.63 -5.40 -1.28
C ASP A 26 13.45 -4.81 -0.50
N ARG A 27 13.10 -3.53 -0.74
CA ARG A 27 11.85 -2.96 -0.22
C ARG A 27 10.61 -3.67 -0.79
N LEU A 28 10.64 -4.02 -2.07
CA LEU A 28 9.58 -4.82 -2.70
C LEU A 28 9.42 -6.17 -2.01
N LYS A 29 10.51 -6.90 -1.78
CA LYS A 29 10.45 -8.17 -1.04
C LYS A 29 9.93 -8.00 0.39
N LEU A 30 10.29 -6.90 1.06
CA LEU A 30 9.77 -6.60 2.40
C LEU A 30 8.27 -6.31 2.35
N HIS A 31 7.80 -5.57 1.35
CA HIS A 31 6.38 -5.34 1.12
C HIS A 31 5.64 -6.66 0.92
N ASP A 32 6.12 -7.53 0.03
CA ASP A 32 5.52 -8.84 -0.23
C ASP A 32 5.51 -9.77 1.00
N ALA A 33 6.45 -9.57 1.93
CA ALA A 33 6.52 -10.34 3.18
C ALA A 33 5.61 -9.80 4.28
N ILE A 34 5.35 -8.49 4.28
CA ILE A 34 4.46 -7.82 5.25
C ILE A 34 3.01 -7.92 4.80
N TRP A 35 2.77 -7.73 3.51
CA TRP A 35 1.44 -7.76 2.90
C TRP A 35 1.09 -9.19 2.52
N ASN A 36 0.03 -9.72 3.11
CA ASN A 36 -0.57 -10.98 2.67
C ASN A 36 -2.00 -10.72 2.19
N ASP A 37 -2.58 -11.64 1.41
CA ASP A 37 -3.94 -11.50 0.90
C ASP A 37 -5.02 -11.47 2.01
N GLU A 38 -4.65 -11.87 3.23
CA GLU A 38 -5.48 -11.80 4.43
C GLU A 38 -5.29 -10.49 5.22
N THR A 39 -4.46 -9.56 4.73
CA THR A 39 -4.19 -8.29 5.41
C THR A 39 -5.36 -7.36 5.16
N ASP A 40 -6.16 -7.15 6.20
CA ASP A 40 -7.28 -6.20 6.15
C ASP A 40 -6.78 -4.81 5.75
N ILE A 41 -7.50 -4.18 4.83
CA ILE A 41 -7.28 -2.78 4.47
C ILE A 41 -7.49 -1.94 5.74
N PRO A 42 -6.56 -1.04 6.13
CA PRO A 42 -6.76 -0.19 7.30
C PRO A 42 -8.06 0.60 7.22
N ILE A 43 -8.77 0.74 8.35
CA ILE A 43 -10.10 1.36 8.41
C ILE A 43 -10.09 2.77 7.81
N GLU A 44 -9.03 3.55 8.02
CA GLU A 44 -8.94 4.91 7.45
C GLU A 44 -8.95 4.87 5.92
N HIS A 45 -8.24 3.92 5.32
CA HIS A 45 -8.19 3.74 3.88
C HIS A 45 -9.52 3.23 3.32
N GLN A 46 -10.19 2.31 4.03
CA GLN A 46 -11.53 1.86 3.66
C GLN A 46 -12.50 3.04 3.61
N GLN A 47 -12.41 3.96 4.56
CA GLN A 47 -13.31 5.10 4.66
C GLN A 47 -13.14 6.08 3.50
N ILE A 48 -11.89 6.29 3.03
CA ILE A 48 -11.59 7.10 1.84
C ILE A 48 -12.24 6.50 0.58
N VAL A 49 -12.16 5.17 0.43
CA VAL A 49 -12.76 4.46 -0.71
C VAL A 49 -14.28 4.57 -0.66
N LEU A 50 -14.89 4.30 0.50
CA LEU A 50 -16.34 4.40 0.69
C LEU A 50 -16.87 5.81 0.41
N ASP A 51 -16.17 6.85 0.86
CA ASP A 51 -16.54 8.24 0.58
C ASP A 51 -16.43 8.57 -0.91
N SER A 52 -15.38 8.10 -1.57
CA SER A 52 -15.20 8.25 -3.02
C SER A 52 -16.33 7.55 -3.80
N MET A 53 -16.69 6.33 -3.41
CA MET A 53 -17.81 5.59 -4.01
C MET A 53 -19.15 6.31 -3.81
N SER A 54 -19.39 6.84 -2.60
CA SER A 54 -20.61 7.61 -2.29
C SER A 54 -20.71 8.87 -3.14
N LYS A 55 -19.59 9.59 -3.30
CA LYS A 55 -19.47 10.78 -4.14
C LYS A 55 -19.72 10.49 -5.63
N ALA A 56 -19.18 9.39 -6.14
CA ALA A 56 -19.38 8.95 -7.51
C ALA A 56 -20.82 8.48 -7.77
N SER A 57 -21.42 7.76 -6.81
CA SER A 57 -22.82 7.30 -6.92
C SER A 57 -23.80 8.46 -7.01
N LYS A 58 -23.52 9.57 -6.30
CA LYS A 58 -24.33 10.80 -6.34
C LYS A 58 -24.09 11.66 -7.57
N ASN A 59 -22.91 11.56 -8.18
CA ASN A 59 -22.54 12.30 -9.37
C ASN A 59 -21.66 11.42 -10.27
N PRO A 60 -22.28 10.61 -11.15
CA PRO A 60 -21.58 9.70 -12.06
C PRO A 60 -20.61 10.39 -13.02
N ASP A 61 -20.85 11.67 -13.36
CA ASP A 61 -19.99 12.46 -14.24
C ASP A 61 -18.60 12.74 -13.65
N ARG A 62 -18.39 12.43 -12.36
CA ARG A 62 -17.07 12.48 -11.72
C ARG A 62 -16.17 11.32 -12.10
N LEU A 63 -16.73 10.23 -12.63
CA LEU A 63 -15.98 9.07 -13.07
C LEU A 63 -15.59 9.26 -14.54
N LEU A 64 -14.30 9.10 -14.82
CA LEU A 64 -13.83 9.05 -16.20
C LEU A 64 -14.24 7.73 -16.83
N ASN A 65 -14.71 7.78 -18.08
CA ASN A 65 -14.98 6.58 -18.85
C ASN A 65 -13.65 6.01 -19.34
N TRP A 66 -13.23 4.89 -18.74
CA TRP A 66 -11.97 4.23 -19.08
C TRP A 66 -11.94 3.71 -20.52
N ASP A 67 -13.07 3.25 -21.07
CA ASP A 67 -13.15 2.80 -22.46
C ASP A 67 -12.97 3.97 -23.44
N ALA A 68 -13.45 5.17 -23.07
CA ALA A 68 -13.23 6.36 -23.89
C ALA A 68 -11.75 6.81 -23.88
N ILE A 69 -11.12 6.83 -22.70
CA ILE A 69 -9.74 7.31 -22.54
C ILE A 69 -8.71 6.31 -23.06
N SER A 70 -8.93 5.00 -22.87
CA SER A 70 -7.96 3.96 -23.28
C SER A 70 -7.74 3.90 -24.80
N ASN A 71 -8.72 4.35 -25.59
CA ASN A 71 -8.59 4.45 -27.05
C ASN A 71 -7.80 5.71 -27.51
N GLU A 72 -7.54 6.66 -26.62
CA GLU A 72 -6.76 7.88 -26.89
C GLU A 72 -5.28 7.76 -26.47
N LEU A 73 -4.88 6.62 -25.89
CA LEU A 73 -3.52 6.28 -25.47
C LEU A 73 -2.81 5.38 -26.48
#